data_AF-A0AB35U3L6-F1
#
_entry.id   AF-A0AB35U3L6-F1
#
_cell.length_a   1.000
_cell.length_b   1.000
_cell.length_c   1.000
_cell.angle_alpha   90.00
_cell.angle_beta   90.00
_cell.angle_gamma   90.00
#
_symmetry.space_group_name_H-M   'P 1'
#
loop_
_entity.id
_entity.type
_entity.pdbx_description
1 polymer ?
#
loop_
_entity_poly.entity_id
_entity_poly.type
_entity_poly.pdbx_seq_one_letter_code
_entity_poly.pdbx_strand_id
1 'polypeptide(L)' 'MKYETFCVDYHPHTAAMAVAAAEKANELDAKGYKVLSFTVTNSGKGIILAEKSGETA' A
#
# COMPACT_ATOMS: atom_id res chain seq x y z
N MET A 1 4.22 16.46 -2.11
CA MET A 1 2.93 16.09 -1.47
C MET A 1 3.24 15.12 -0.35
N LYS A 2 2.67 15.30 0.85
CA LYS A 2 2.99 14.48 2.03
C LYS A 2 2.41 13.06 1.94
N TYR A 3 1.31 12.90 1.21
CA TYR A 3 0.60 11.63 1.02
C TYR A 3 0.64 11.21 -0.45
N GLU A 4 0.90 9.92 -0.68
CA GLU A 4 0.81 9.24 -1.97
C GLU A 4 -0.12 8.03 -1.87
N THR A 5 -0.84 7.76 -2.95
CA THR A 5 -1.75 6.63 -3.07
C THR A 5 -1.24 5.63 -4.09
N PHE A 6 -1.25 4.35 -3.75
CA PHE A 6 -0.80 3.26 -4.60
C PHE A 6 -1.92 2.26 -4.83
N CYS A 7 -2.12 1.86 -6.08
CA CYS A 7 -3.05 0.79 -6.42
C CYS A 7 -2.30 -0.55 -6.45
N VAL A 8 -2.93 -1.57 -5.89
CA VAL A 8 -2.47 -2.96 -5.91
C VAL A 8 -3.56 -3.80 -6.56
N ASP A 9 -3.27 -4.37 -7.72
CA ASP A 9 -4.13 -5.39 -8.31
C ASP A 9 -3.90 -6.72 -7.59
N TYR A 10 -4.99 -7.39 -7.19
CA TYR A 10 -4.92 -8.72 -6.59
C TYR A 10 -5.98 -9.64 -7.21
N HIS A 11 -5.66 -10.93 -7.36
CA HIS A 11 -6.65 -11.93 -7.76
C HIS A 11 -7.63 -12.18 -6.59
N PRO A 12 -8.92 -12.49 -6.84
CA PRO A 12 -9.97 -12.62 -5.83
C PRO A 12 -9.79 -13.72 -4.76
N HIS A 13 -8.58 -14.25 -4.57
CA HIS A 13 -8.19 -15.06 -3.43
C HIS A 13 -7.56 -14.19 -2.32
N THR A 14 -8.24 -14.11 -1.18
CA THR A 14 -7.88 -13.30 0.00
C THR A 14 -6.44 -13.53 0.49
N ALA A 15 -5.92 -14.76 0.34
CA ALA A 15 -4.54 -15.08 0.69
C ALA A 15 -3.51 -14.41 -0.23
N ALA A 16 -3.77 -14.36 -1.54
CA ALA A 16 -2.90 -13.68 -2.50
C ALA A 16 -2.92 -12.15 -2.30
N MET A 17 -4.07 -11.60 -1.87
CA MET A 17 -4.19 -10.19 -1.52
C MET A 17 -3.31 -9.80 -0.33
N ALA A 18 -3.32 -10.60 0.75
CA ALA A 18 -2.50 -10.31 1.93
C ALA A 18 -1.00 -10.31 1.60
N VAL A 19 -0.55 -11.25 0.76
CA VAL A 19 0.84 -11.31 0.29
C VAL A 19 1.18 -10.08 -0.56
N ALA A 20 0.36 -9.76 -1.57
CA ALA A 20 0.60 -8.60 -2.43
C ALA A 20 0.61 -7.27 -1.66
N ALA A 21 -0.27 -7.12 -0.66
CA ALA A 21 -0.30 -5.94 0.20
C ALA A 21 0.94 -5.85 1.09
N ALA A 22 1.41 -6.97 1.66
CA ALA A 22 2.61 -7.02 2.48
C ALA A 22 3.88 -6.72 1.65
N GLU A 23 4.00 -7.32 0.46
CA GLU A 23 5.09 -7.02 -0.47
C GLU A 23 5.10 -5.53 -0.83
N LYS A 24 3.92 -4.96 -1.14
CA LYS A 24 3.83 -3.54 -1.46
C LYS A 24 4.17 -2.63 -0.28
N ALA A 25 3.73 -2.99 0.92
CA ALA A 25 4.07 -2.25 2.13
C ALA A 25 5.59 -2.27 2.40
N ASN A 26 6.24 -3.42 2.23
CA ASN A 26 7.69 -3.54 2.38
C ASN A 26 8.46 -2.74 1.31
N GLU A 27 8.00 -2.74 0.05
CA GLU A 27 8.57 -1.89 -1.00
C GLU A 27 8.45 -0.40 -0.67
N LEU A 28 7.32 0.00 -0.08
CA LEU A 28 7.05 1.38 0.31
C LEU A 28 7.94 1.78 1.49
N ASP A 29 8.05 0.93 2.51
CA ASP A 29 8.93 1.13 3.66
C ASP A 29 10.40 1.30 3.22
N ALA A 30 10.88 0.42 2.34
CA ALA A 30 12.22 0.52 1.74
C ALA A 30 12.45 1.80 0.92
N LYS A 31 11.37 2.42 0.42
CA LYS A 31 11.39 3.70 -0.29
C LYS A 31 11.19 4.91 0.62
N GLY A 32 11.09 4.72 1.94
CA GLY A 32 10.86 5.78 2.93
C GLY A 32 9.40 6.23 3.03
N TYR A 33 8.46 5.37 2.63
CA TYR A 33 7.02 5.63 2.74
C TYR A 33 6.42 4.83 3.90
N LYS A 34 5.67 5.52 4.75
CA LYS A 34 4.90 4.91 5.84
C LYS A 34 3.48 4.62 5.38
N VAL A 35 3.09 3.35 5.35
CA VAL A 35 1.71 2.96 5.05
C VAL A 35 0.77 3.42 6.17
N LEU A 36 -0.31 4.12 5.79
CA LEU A 36 -1.31 4.66 6.72
C LEU A 36 -2.64 3.90 6.67
N SER A 37 -3.07 3.51 5.46
CA SER A 37 -4.35 2.83 5.28
C SER A 37 -4.31 1.90 4.08
N PHE A 38 -5.04 0.80 4.18
CA PHE A 38 -5.28 -0.13 3.09
C PHE A 38 -6.78 -0.35 2.93
N THR A 39 -7.31 -0.08 1.75
CA THR A 39 -8.72 -0.28 1.41
C THR A 39 -8.85 -1.30 0.31
N VAL A 40 -9.76 -2.26 0.50
CA VAL A 40 -10.05 -3.32 -0.46
C VAL A 40 -11.32 -2.94 -1.21
N THR A 41 -11.27 -2.93 -2.54
CA THR A 41 -12.43 -2.68 -3.40
C THR A 41 -13.00 -3.99 -3.94
N ASN A 42 -14.30 -4.00 -4.24
CA ASN A 42 -15.00 -5.19 -4.75
C ASN A 42 -14.58 -5.60 -6.19
N SER A 43 -13.68 -4.85 -6.83
CA SER A 43 -13.19 -5.09 -8.19
C SER A 43 -11.84 -5.82 -8.24
N GLY A 44 -11.36 -6.39 -7.13
CA GLY A 44 -10.05 -7.04 -7.08
C GLY A 44 -8.87 -6.05 -7.01
N LYS A 45 -9.13 -4.82 -6.58
CA LYS A 45 -8.10 -3.78 -6.41
C LYS A 45 -8.02 -3.31 -4.97
N GLY A 46 -6.82 -3.12 -4.48
CA GLY A 46 -6.50 -2.53 -3.18
C GLY A 46 -5.93 -1.14 -3.37
N ILE A 47 -6.28 -0.21 -2.50
CA ILE A 47 -5.73 1.15 -2.46
C ILE A 47 -4.92 1.28 -1.17
N ILE A 48 -3.64 1.56 -1.30
CA ILE A 48 -2.74 1.88 -0.19
C ILE A 48 -2.56 3.39 -0.14
N LEU A 49 -2.84 4.00 1.00
CA LEU A 49 -2.44 5.36 1.32
C LEU A 49 -1.14 5.30 2.11
N ALA A 50 -0.10 5.97 1.63
CA ALA A 50 1.17 6.07 2.31
C ALA A 50 1.62 7.53 2.45
N GLU A 51 2.30 7.83 3.55
CA GLU A 51 2.95 9.11 3.79
C GLU A 51 4.43 8.99 3.43
N LYS A 52 4.96 9.91 2.64
CA LYS A 52 6.41 9.97 2.44
C LYS A 52 7.02 10.58 3.70
N SER A 53 7.75 9.80 4.48
CA SER A 53 8.56 10.32 5.58
C SER A 53 9.78 10.99 4.96
N GLY A 54 9.59 12.20 4.44
CA GLY A 54 10.67 13.18 4.42
C GLY A 54 10.98 13.49 5.88
N GLU A 55 12.14 13.03 6.34
CA GLU A 55 12.78 13.53 7.55
C GLU A 55 12.59 15.05 7.63
N THR A 56 11.78 15.50 8.58
CA THR A 56 11.73 16.88 9.10
C THR A 56 10.77 16.90 10.29
N ALA A 57 11.32 16.56 11.46
CA ALA A 57 11.17 17.31 12.71
C ALA A 57 12.22 16.77 13.70
#